data_AF-A0A947AIN2-F1
#
_entry.id   AF-A0A947AIN2-F1
#
_cell.length_a   1.000
_cell.length_b   1.000
_cell.length_c   1.000
_cell.angle_alpha   90.00
_cell.angle_beta   90.00
_cell.angle_gamma   90.00
#
_symmetry.space_group_name_H-M   'P 1'
#
loop_
_entity.id
_entity.type
_entity.pdbx_description
1 polymer ?
#
loop_
_entity_poly.entity_id
_entity_poly.type
_entity_poly.pdbx_seq_one_letter_code
_entity_poly.pdbx_strand_id
1 'polypeptide(L)'
;VAPFASPVTFNDPAATAEKIVKTLRETEKADVVICLSHSGLGKNKKHSEDEILAREVGGIDIIISGHTHTKMKEPLRVNNTIIVQAWEYGKQLGVLDITYDNGQFALKNYQLVVIDDEIKGDAEISGQIEVFQNEINRQVLAKYDLTFRKIIAETNFDLNIKTEESNLGNLIADSIQWYTNKNEYNTADPATRVVASIISNGVIRDPIVKGKTGQIAVCDVFRAIPLGIGFDKAETMGYPLITIYIYPAELKKALEVLTSIYPLKGSDYFLQVSGVKFTYNPYRMIFDRITEIELGDDKNGYQILDYSESNPNLLRIGADIYNATFLKVIGDFTYHVLDIIPKDRHGNPVSDLKTMRVDSDKAESGIQELKEWHAVMEYIKSFPDTDGDGLPNVPDKYRNKLGRNVIQASLNPYKLLKRGTYVTWLAFSALLLGILFILTAGWFIIRKIAKH
;
A
#
# COMPACT_ATOMS: atom_id res chain seq x y z
N VAL A 1 7.56 -5.41 -4.80
CA VAL A 1 7.93 -6.85 -4.73
C VAL A 1 7.05 -7.61 -5.69
N ALA A 2 7.60 -8.49 -6.52
CA ALA A 2 6.83 -9.42 -7.35
C ALA A 2 6.87 -10.79 -6.67
N PRO A 3 6.02 -11.06 -5.66
CA PRO A 3 6.17 -12.20 -4.74
C PRO A 3 6.09 -13.57 -5.43
N PHE A 4 5.69 -13.61 -6.69
CA PHE A 4 5.52 -14.83 -7.48
C PHE A 4 6.46 -14.95 -8.69
N ALA A 5 7.38 -13.99 -8.87
CA ALA A 5 8.38 -14.05 -9.94
C ALA A 5 9.59 -14.90 -9.53
N SER A 6 10.25 -15.52 -10.51
CA SER A 6 11.55 -16.17 -10.30
C SER A 6 12.57 -15.19 -9.72
N PRO A 7 13.46 -15.65 -8.82
CA PRO A 7 14.46 -14.78 -8.23
C PRO A 7 15.39 -14.21 -9.32
N VAL A 8 15.61 -12.91 -9.24
CA VAL A 8 16.61 -12.19 -10.03
C VAL A 8 17.56 -11.49 -9.08
N THR A 9 18.85 -11.45 -9.45
CA THR A 9 19.87 -10.78 -8.65
C THR A 9 20.09 -9.37 -9.19
N PHE A 10 19.94 -8.38 -8.32
CA PHE A 10 20.32 -7.00 -8.61
C PHE A 10 21.71 -6.75 -8.03
N ASN A 11 22.67 -6.42 -8.91
CA ASN A 11 24.01 -6.05 -8.48
C ASN A 11 24.00 -4.70 -7.78
N ASP A 12 25.06 -4.41 -7.03
CA ASP A 12 25.26 -3.08 -6.46
C ASP A 12 25.24 -2.01 -7.57
N PRO A 13 24.37 -1.00 -7.48
CA PRO A 13 24.16 -0.04 -8.55
C PRO A 13 25.39 0.85 -8.77
N ALA A 14 26.09 1.26 -7.70
CA ALA A 14 27.26 2.13 -7.81
C ALA A 14 28.44 1.41 -8.48
N ALA A 15 28.78 0.22 -8.01
CA ALA A 15 29.85 -0.59 -8.60
C ALA A 15 29.56 -0.96 -10.05
N THR A 16 28.29 -1.26 -10.37
CA THR A 16 27.88 -1.56 -11.75
C THR A 16 27.98 -0.32 -12.63
N ALA A 17 27.46 0.82 -12.18
CA ALA A 17 27.52 2.07 -12.93
C ALA A 17 28.96 2.54 -13.14
N GLU A 18 29.83 2.46 -12.14
CA GLU A 18 31.24 2.83 -12.26
C GLU A 18 31.95 2.03 -13.36
N LYS A 19 31.72 0.72 -13.42
CA LYS A 19 32.26 -0.13 -14.49
C LYS A 19 31.78 0.32 -15.87
N ILE A 20 30.48 0.60 -16.02
CA ILE A 20 29.90 1.02 -17.30
C ILE A 20 30.38 2.42 -17.70
N VAL A 21 30.41 3.37 -16.77
CA VAL A 21 30.93 4.72 -17.00
C VAL A 21 32.38 4.66 -17.44
N LYS A 22 33.21 3.82 -16.80
CA LYS A 22 34.59 3.60 -17.21
C LYS A 22 34.68 3.14 -18.66
N THR A 23 33.89 2.13 -19.06
CA THR A 23 33.84 1.67 -20.46
C THR A 23 33.43 2.81 -21.40
N LEU A 24 32.35 3.53 -21.08
CA LEU A 24 31.86 4.62 -21.93
C LEU A 24 32.89 5.74 -22.10
N ARG A 25 33.54 6.16 -21.02
CA ARG A 25 34.50 7.29 -21.06
C ARG A 25 35.87 6.89 -21.60
N GLU A 26 36.42 5.78 -21.12
CA GLU A 26 37.80 5.40 -21.42
C GLU A 26 37.92 4.63 -22.73
N THR A 27 36.95 3.77 -23.05
CA THR A 27 36.98 2.92 -24.26
C THR A 27 36.20 3.57 -25.39
N GLU A 28 34.91 3.84 -25.17
CA GLU A 28 34.02 4.34 -26.22
C GLU A 28 34.19 5.86 -26.49
N LYS A 29 34.94 6.55 -25.62
CA LYS A 29 35.19 8.00 -25.70
C LYS A 29 33.90 8.84 -25.73
N ALA A 30 32.90 8.42 -24.96
CA ALA A 30 31.63 9.14 -24.85
C ALA A 30 31.84 10.52 -24.18
N ASP A 31 31.37 11.56 -24.87
CA ASP A 31 31.41 12.95 -24.42
C ASP A 31 30.38 13.28 -23.34
N VAL A 32 29.21 12.63 -23.39
CA VAL A 32 28.13 12.79 -22.42
C VAL A 32 27.62 11.41 -22.00
N VAL A 33 27.47 11.20 -20.69
CA VAL A 33 26.95 9.96 -20.10
C VAL A 33 25.67 10.26 -19.33
N ILE A 34 24.58 9.63 -19.78
CA ILE A 34 23.26 9.73 -19.18
C ILE A 34 22.92 8.40 -18.51
N CYS A 35 22.62 8.43 -17.22
CA CYS A 35 22.07 7.31 -16.48
C CYS A 35 20.54 7.42 -16.45
N LEU A 36 19.86 6.49 -17.10
CA LEU A 36 18.41 6.32 -16.95
C LEU A 36 18.15 5.38 -15.76
N SER A 37 17.64 5.92 -14.67
CA SER A 37 17.51 5.22 -13.38
C SER A 37 16.05 5.00 -12.98
N HIS A 38 15.81 3.93 -12.23
CA HIS A 38 14.55 3.66 -11.53
C HIS A 38 14.80 3.30 -10.06
N SER A 39 15.79 3.92 -9.42
CA SER A 39 16.08 3.77 -7.98
C SER A 39 15.42 4.88 -7.16
N GLY A 40 15.47 6.12 -7.65
CA GLY A 40 14.67 7.23 -7.14
C GLY A 40 15.32 8.08 -6.05
N LEU A 41 14.54 9.02 -5.53
CA LEU A 41 14.95 10.08 -4.62
C LEU A 41 14.29 9.98 -3.24
N GLY A 42 15.06 10.24 -2.20
CA GLY A 42 14.62 10.16 -0.82
C GLY A 42 14.60 11.53 -0.14
N LYS A 43 13.60 11.80 0.71
CA LYS A 43 13.62 12.99 1.60
C LYS A 43 14.84 12.99 2.52
N ASN A 44 15.27 11.80 2.95
CA ASN A 44 16.51 11.61 3.67
C ASN A 44 17.62 11.31 2.66
N LYS A 45 18.60 12.22 2.54
CA LYS A 45 19.74 12.09 1.63
C LYS A 45 20.59 10.84 1.84
N LYS A 46 20.51 10.19 3.01
CA LYS A 46 21.16 8.90 3.31
C LYS A 46 20.45 7.70 2.67
N HIS A 47 19.24 7.89 2.18
CA HIS A 47 18.41 6.87 1.55
C HIS A 47 17.89 7.34 0.17
N SER A 48 18.53 8.35 -0.41
CA SER A 48 18.19 8.89 -1.73
C SER A 48 19.13 8.25 -2.74
N GLU A 49 18.69 7.14 -3.35
CA GLU A 49 19.56 6.24 -4.11
C GLU A 49 20.24 6.93 -5.31
N ASP A 50 19.51 7.74 -6.07
CA ASP A 50 20.10 8.46 -7.21
C ASP A 50 21.03 9.60 -6.77
N GLU A 51 20.80 10.23 -5.61
CA GLU A 51 21.77 11.17 -5.02
C GLU A 51 23.03 10.45 -4.51
N ILE A 52 22.89 9.23 -3.98
CA ILE A 52 24.02 8.40 -3.57
C ILE A 52 24.85 8.02 -4.80
N LEU A 53 24.20 7.54 -5.85
CA LEU A 53 24.85 7.17 -7.11
C LEU A 53 25.64 8.34 -7.70
N ALA A 54 25.05 9.53 -7.78
CA ALA A 54 25.73 10.73 -8.26
C ALA A 54 26.91 11.18 -7.39
N ARG A 55 26.90 10.86 -6.08
CA ARG A 55 28.03 11.15 -5.19
C ARG A 55 29.18 10.16 -5.38
N GLU A 56 28.86 8.89 -5.55
CA GLU A 56 29.82 7.80 -5.53
C GLU A 56 30.42 7.53 -6.90
N VAL A 57 29.67 7.77 -7.99
CA VAL A 57 30.10 7.44 -9.34
C VAL A 57 30.38 8.70 -10.14
N GLY A 58 31.67 9.04 -10.25
CA GLY A 58 32.14 10.11 -11.13
C GLY A 58 31.99 9.76 -12.61
N GLY A 59 31.77 10.78 -13.46
CA GLY A 59 31.69 10.63 -14.91
C GLY A 59 30.28 10.49 -15.49
N ILE A 60 29.24 10.46 -14.65
CA ILE A 60 27.83 10.59 -15.04
C ILE A 60 27.49 12.10 -15.12
N ASP A 61 26.99 12.57 -16.26
CA ASP A 61 26.59 13.98 -16.41
C ASP A 61 25.13 14.21 -16.01
N ILE A 62 24.25 13.26 -16.35
CA ILE A 62 22.81 13.37 -16.13
C ILE A 62 22.28 12.05 -15.55
N ILE A 63 21.45 12.14 -14.53
CA ILE A 63 20.57 11.06 -14.07
C ILE A 63 19.12 11.46 -14.37
N ILE A 64 18.45 10.66 -15.19
CA ILE A 64 17.00 10.73 -15.36
C ILE A 64 16.40 9.72 -14.39
N SER A 65 15.90 10.23 -13.26
CA SER A 65 15.44 9.45 -12.12
C SER A 65 13.98 8.98 -12.27
N GLY A 66 13.59 7.96 -11.51
CA GLY A 66 12.28 7.31 -11.52
C GLY A 66 11.83 6.86 -10.13
N HIS A 67 10.96 5.84 -10.06
CA HIS A 67 10.49 5.15 -8.86
C HIS A 67 9.67 5.93 -7.83
N THR A 68 10.21 7.04 -7.33
CA THR A 68 9.71 7.79 -6.17
C THR A 68 8.61 8.80 -6.50
N HIS A 69 8.24 8.89 -7.78
CA HIS A 69 7.20 9.77 -8.28
C HIS A 69 7.42 11.24 -7.87
N THR A 70 8.68 11.70 -7.87
CA THR A 70 9.03 13.05 -7.44
C THR A 70 8.72 14.06 -8.55
N LYS A 71 7.89 15.07 -8.26
CA LYS A 71 7.68 16.22 -9.13
C LYS A 71 8.81 17.24 -8.93
N MET A 72 9.80 17.24 -9.81
CA MET A 72 10.93 18.18 -9.73
C MET A 72 10.68 19.39 -10.61
N LYS A 73 10.41 20.56 -10.01
CA LYS A 73 10.30 21.83 -10.75
C LYS A 73 11.65 22.34 -11.25
N GLU A 74 12.71 22.04 -10.50
CA GLU A 74 14.08 22.44 -10.79
C GLU A 74 14.98 21.18 -10.76
N PRO A 75 16.03 21.11 -11.58
CA PRO A 75 17.00 20.03 -11.50
C PRO A 75 17.76 20.06 -10.18
N LEU A 76 18.05 18.89 -9.65
CA LEU A 76 18.97 18.75 -8.53
C LEU A 76 20.40 18.60 -9.06
N ARG A 77 21.37 19.26 -8.44
CA ARG A 77 22.78 19.07 -8.77
C ARG A 77 23.51 18.39 -7.62
N VAL A 78 24.18 17.28 -7.92
CA VAL A 78 25.01 16.53 -7.00
C VAL A 78 26.38 16.37 -7.65
N ASN A 79 27.40 16.98 -7.05
CA ASN A 79 28.70 17.16 -7.70
C ASN A 79 28.52 17.81 -9.09
N ASN A 80 29.04 17.18 -10.15
CA ASN A 80 28.88 17.65 -11.52
C ASN A 80 27.64 17.07 -12.22
N THR A 81 26.94 16.13 -11.59
CA THR A 81 25.79 15.42 -12.15
C THR A 81 24.49 16.18 -11.93
N ILE A 82 23.68 16.27 -12.98
CA ILE A 82 22.33 16.82 -12.96
C ILE A 82 21.33 15.69 -12.77
N ILE A 83 20.38 15.83 -11.87
CA ILE A 83 19.32 14.85 -11.62
C ILE A 83 17.97 15.51 -11.89
N VAL A 84 17.14 14.85 -12.68
CA VAL A 84 15.77 15.28 -13.00
C VAL A 84 14.79 14.12 -12.89
N GLN A 85 13.52 14.44 -12.62
CA GLN A 85 12.42 13.47 -12.58
C GLN A 85 11.11 14.15 -12.98
N ALA A 86 10.37 13.48 -13.86
CA ALA A 86 9.15 14.01 -14.50
C ALA A 86 7.85 13.52 -13.84
N TRP A 87 7.81 13.50 -12.50
CA TRP A 87 6.64 13.08 -11.73
C TRP A 87 6.18 11.64 -12.06
N GLU A 88 4.89 11.42 -12.30
CA GLU A 88 4.26 10.09 -12.45
C GLU A 88 3.12 10.09 -13.49
N TYR A 89 2.73 8.90 -13.94
CA TYR A 89 1.51 8.61 -14.70
C TYR A 89 1.30 9.43 -15.99
N GLY A 90 2.39 9.93 -16.58
CA GLY A 90 2.31 10.77 -17.79
C GLY A 90 1.67 12.13 -17.56
N LYS A 91 1.45 12.56 -16.30
CA LYS A 91 0.87 13.88 -15.97
C LYS A 91 1.77 15.03 -16.40
N GLN A 92 3.07 14.78 -16.56
CA GLN A 92 4.04 15.74 -17.04
C GLN A 92 5.08 15.11 -17.96
N LEU A 93 5.54 15.88 -18.93
CA LEU A 93 6.70 15.58 -19.76
C LEU A 93 7.88 16.46 -19.30
N GLY A 94 8.96 15.82 -18.86
CA GLY A 94 10.20 16.53 -18.53
C GLY A 94 11.01 16.85 -19.79
N VAL A 95 11.35 18.13 -19.97
CA VAL A 95 12.15 18.61 -21.09
C VAL A 95 13.43 19.23 -20.54
N LEU A 96 14.57 18.62 -20.85
CA LEU A 96 15.89 19.03 -20.41
C LEU A 96 16.72 19.50 -21.61
N ASP A 97 16.97 20.80 -21.69
CA ASP A 97 17.81 21.38 -22.74
C ASP A 97 19.25 21.49 -22.25
N ILE A 98 20.16 20.85 -22.98
CA ILE A 98 21.59 20.84 -22.68
C ILE A 98 22.39 21.48 -23.82
N THR A 99 23.55 22.04 -23.48
CA THR A 99 24.56 22.47 -24.45
C THR A 99 25.84 21.69 -24.22
N TYR A 100 26.48 21.30 -25.30
CA TYR A 100 27.80 20.68 -25.30
C TYR A 100 28.67 21.38 -26.34
N ASP A 101 29.75 22.01 -25.89
CA ASP A 101 30.72 22.67 -26.77
C ASP A 101 32.15 22.45 -26.25
N ASN A 102 33.05 21.94 -27.10
CA ASN A 102 34.47 21.73 -26.80
C ASN A 102 34.75 21.06 -25.43
N GLY A 103 34.02 19.99 -25.10
CA GLY A 103 34.17 19.31 -23.80
C GLY A 103 33.42 19.97 -22.64
N GLN A 104 32.79 21.13 -22.85
CA GLN A 104 31.99 21.81 -21.84
C GLN A 104 30.52 21.42 -21.97
N PHE A 105 30.05 20.64 -21.01
CA PHE A 105 28.65 20.31 -20.81
C PHE A 105 27.99 21.34 -19.87
N ALA A 106 26.82 21.88 -20.26
CA ALA A 106 26.05 22.77 -19.43
C ALA A 106 24.53 22.58 -19.60
N LEU A 107 23.81 22.83 -18.51
CA LEU A 107 22.35 22.93 -18.51
C LEU A 107 21.93 24.28 -19.09
N LYS A 108 21.08 24.26 -20.13
CA LYS A 108 20.49 25.46 -20.70
C LYS A 108 19.13 25.76 -20.07
N ASN A 109 18.27 24.75 -19.96
CA ASN A 109 16.93 24.91 -19.43
C ASN A 109 16.36 23.57 -18.96
N TYR A 110 15.40 23.61 -18.04
CA TYR A 110 14.59 22.46 -17.68
C TYR A 110 13.17 22.92 -17.39
N GLN A 111 12.20 22.18 -17.92
CA GLN A 111 10.79 22.44 -17.67
C GLN A 111 9.99 21.16 -17.57
N LEU A 112 8.91 21.22 -16.80
CA LEU A 112 7.87 20.20 -16.78
C LEU A 112 6.66 20.71 -17.55
N VAL A 113 6.43 20.14 -18.73
CA VAL A 113 5.23 20.39 -19.52
C VAL A 113 4.08 19.62 -18.91
N VAL A 114 2.98 20.29 -18.54
CA VAL A 114 1.76 19.63 -18.04
C VAL A 114 1.05 18.97 -19.21
N ILE A 115 0.65 17.71 -19.02
CA ILE A 115 -0.14 16.96 -20.00
C ILE A 115 -1.57 16.90 -19.49
N ASP A 116 -2.46 17.67 -20.12
CA ASP A 116 -3.87 17.78 -19.79
C ASP A 116 -4.73 17.97 -21.06
N ASP A 117 -6.02 18.22 -20.86
CA ASP A 117 -7.02 18.36 -21.94
C ASP A 117 -6.81 19.63 -22.80
N GLU A 118 -5.89 20.53 -22.47
CA GLU A 118 -5.51 21.65 -23.34
C GLU A 118 -4.67 21.18 -24.53
N ILE A 119 -3.99 20.03 -24.40
CA ILE A 119 -3.21 19.41 -25.47
C ILE A 119 -4.09 18.40 -26.19
N LYS A 120 -4.46 18.74 -27.43
CA LYS A 120 -5.23 17.81 -28.27
C LYS A 120 -4.43 16.53 -28.52
N GLY A 121 -5.02 15.39 -28.19
CA GLY A 121 -4.45 14.07 -28.51
C GLY A 121 -4.25 13.88 -30.01
N ASP A 122 -3.17 13.20 -30.37
CA ASP A 122 -2.91 12.80 -31.75
C ASP A 122 -3.99 11.80 -32.22
N ALA A 123 -4.52 12.02 -33.43
CA ALA A 123 -5.66 11.25 -33.93
C ALA A 123 -5.30 9.78 -34.23
N GLU A 124 -4.09 9.52 -34.72
CA GLU A 124 -3.63 8.17 -35.02
C GLU A 124 -3.42 7.39 -33.73
N ILE A 125 -2.74 7.99 -32.74
CA ILE A 125 -2.54 7.38 -31.43
C ILE A 125 -3.87 7.16 -30.70
N SER A 126 -4.80 8.12 -30.77
CA SER A 126 -6.14 7.97 -30.20
C SER A 126 -6.89 6.79 -30.81
N GLY A 127 -6.81 6.63 -32.14
CA GLY A 127 -7.39 5.47 -32.83
C GLY A 127 -6.78 4.13 -32.38
N GLN A 128 -5.46 4.08 -32.15
CA GLN A 128 -4.81 2.87 -31.61
C GLN A 128 -5.27 2.56 -30.19
N ILE A 129 -5.44 3.58 -29.33
CA ILE A 129 -5.97 3.42 -27.98
C ILE A 129 -7.39 2.85 -28.02
N GLU A 130 -8.26 3.33 -28.92
CA GLU A 130 -9.61 2.80 -29.07
C GLU A 130 -9.63 1.33 -29.50
N VAL A 131 -8.70 0.91 -30.37
CA VAL A 131 -8.53 -0.51 -30.73
C VAL A 131 -8.21 -1.35 -29.49
N PHE A 132 -7.29 -0.90 -28.64
CA PHE A 132 -6.99 -1.61 -27.38
C PHE A 132 -8.18 -1.62 -26.41
N GLN A 133 -8.92 -0.51 -26.28
CA GLN A 133 -10.14 -0.46 -25.47
C GLN A 133 -11.18 -1.48 -25.96
N ASN A 134 -11.36 -1.61 -27.27
CA ASN A 134 -12.28 -2.59 -27.86
C ASN A 134 -11.82 -4.03 -27.61
N GLU A 135 -10.52 -4.29 -27.60
CA GLU A 135 -10.03 -5.63 -27.28
C GLU A 135 -10.23 -5.98 -25.80
N ILE A 136 -10.01 -5.02 -24.90
CA ILE A 136 -10.34 -5.17 -23.48
C ILE A 136 -11.84 -5.44 -23.30
N ASN A 137 -12.70 -4.70 -24.03
CA ASN A 137 -14.14 -4.92 -24.02
C ASN A 137 -14.48 -6.38 -24.36
N ARG A 138 -13.89 -6.90 -25.43
CA ARG A 138 -14.18 -8.24 -25.96
C ARG A 138 -13.63 -9.35 -25.07
N GLN A 139 -12.37 -9.27 -24.67
CA GLN A 139 -11.66 -10.37 -24.01
C GLN A 139 -11.87 -10.41 -22.50
N VAL A 140 -12.02 -9.24 -21.87
CA VAL A 140 -12.02 -9.12 -20.41
C VAL A 140 -13.42 -8.79 -19.89
N LEU A 141 -14.00 -7.72 -20.41
CA LEU A 141 -15.16 -7.08 -19.78
C LEU A 141 -16.50 -7.69 -20.22
N ALA A 142 -16.57 -8.31 -21.41
CA ALA A 142 -17.78 -8.90 -21.96
C ALA A 142 -18.44 -9.92 -21.02
N LYS A 143 -17.65 -10.78 -20.34
CA LYS A 143 -18.18 -11.79 -19.41
C LYS A 143 -18.83 -11.20 -18.15
N TYR A 144 -18.60 -9.91 -17.88
CA TYR A 144 -19.19 -9.18 -16.75
C TYR A 144 -20.30 -8.21 -17.19
N ASP A 145 -20.70 -8.24 -18.48
CA ASP A 145 -21.58 -7.22 -19.08
C ASP A 145 -21.04 -5.79 -18.87
N LEU A 146 -19.73 -5.60 -19.09
CA LEU A 146 -19.06 -4.30 -18.94
C LEU A 146 -18.40 -3.86 -20.25
N THR A 147 -18.18 -2.56 -20.38
CA THR A 147 -17.27 -1.97 -21.38
C THR A 147 -16.40 -0.92 -20.72
N PHE A 148 -15.26 -0.61 -21.32
CA PHE A 148 -14.20 0.24 -20.78
C PHE A 148 -14.73 1.60 -20.29
N ARG A 149 -15.69 2.17 -21.01
CA ARG A 149 -16.32 3.47 -20.70
C ARG A 149 -17.76 3.37 -20.18
N LYS A 150 -18.26 2.16 -19.86
CA LYS A 150 -19.62 2.01 -19.29
C LYS A 150 -19.69 2.79 -17.98
N ILE A 151 -20.67 3.68 -17.85
CA ILE A 151 -20.97 4.35 -16.58
C ILE A 151 -21.69 3.35 -15.69
N ILE A 152 -21.24 3.23 -14.44
CA ILE A 152 -21.72 2.23 -13.49
C ILE A 152 -22.25 2.81 -12.18
N ALA A 153 -21.98 4.10 -11.92
CA ALA A 153 -22.47 4.83 -10.75
C ALA A 153 -22.17 6.33 -10.90
N GLU A 154 -22.64 7.10 -9.93
CA GLU A 154 -22.30 8.51 -9.76
C GLU A 154 -21.79 8.83 -8.34
N THR A 155 -20.99 9.88 -8.22
CA THR A 155 -20.55 10.44 -6.95
C THR A 155 -20.65 11.97 -6.96
N ASN A 156 -20.95 12.54 -5.79
CA ASN A 156 -21.00 13.98 -5.58
C ASN A 156 -19.76 14.56 -4.87
N PHE A 157 -18.73 13.73 -4.66
CA PHE A 157 -17.47 14.09 -4.02
C PHE A 157 -16.32 13.20 -4.51
N ASP A 158 -15.09 13.67 -4.32
CA ASP A 158 -13.90 12.90 -4.68
C ASP A 158 -13.62 11.77 -3.68
N LEU A 159 -13.38 10.58 -4.19
CA LEU A 159 -12.83 9.45 -3.44
C LEU A 159 -11.31 9.49 -3.59
N ASN A 160 -10.65 9.97 -2.54
CA ASN A 160 -9.23 10.30 -2.56
C ASN A 160 -8.39 9.23 -1.87
N ILE A 161 -7.14 9.10 -2.32
CA ILE A 161 -6.08 8.37 -1.62
C ILE A 161 -5.41 9.33 -0.64
N LYS A 162 -5.10 8.86 0.57
CA LYS A 162 -4.33 9.61 1.58
C LYS A 162 -3.27 8.72 2.19
N THR A 163 -2.27 9.34 2.83
CA THR A 163 -1.25 8.62 3.61
C THR A 163 -1.79 7.99 4.89
N GLU A 164 -3.03 8.31 5.26
CA GLU A 164 -3.77 7.83 6.42
C GLU A 164 -5.09 7.17 5.98
N GLU A 165 -6.03 6.96 6.92
CA GLU A 165 -7.37 6.47 6.62
C GLU A 165 -8.01 7.37 5.55
N SER A 166 -8.44 6.76 4.46
CA SER A 166 -8.97 7.46 3.29
C SER A 166 -10.36 6.96 2.94
N ASN A 167 -11.17 7.81 2.31
CA ASN A 167 -12.52 7.41 1.94
C ASN A 167 -12.53 6.36 0.83
N LEU A 168 -11.65 6.49 -0.18
CA LEU A 168 -11.49 5.46 -1.20
C LEU A 168 -10.98 4.14 -0.59
N GLY A 169 -10.00 4.21 0.32
CA GLY A 169 -9.50 3.04 1.05
C GLY A 169 -10.57 2.31 1.84
N ASN A 170 -11.43 3.07 2.54
CA ASN A 170 -12.58 2.50 3.26
C ASN A 170 -13.58 1.83 2.31
N LEU A 171 -13.90 2.46 1.18
CA LEU A 171 -14.83 1.90 0.18
C LEU A 171 -14.28 0.58 -0.37
N ILE A 172 -13.00 0.52 -0.72
CA ILE A 172 -12.39 -0.70 -1.27
C ILE A 172 -12.32 -1.79 -0.21
N ALA A 173 -11.90 -1.48 1.02
CA ALA A 173 -11.91 -2.45 2.11
C ALA A 173 -13.34 -3.03 2.32
N ASP A 174 -14.36 -2.17 2.32
CA ASP A 174 -15.76 -2.60 2.42
C ASP A 174 -16.16 -3.50 1.26
N SER A 175 -15.71 -3.19 0.03
CA SER A 175 -16.00 -4.00 -1.15
C SER A 175 -15.44 -5.43 -1.03
N ILE A 176 -14.22 -5.60 -0.49
CA ILE A 176 -13.61 -6.92 -0.27
C ILE A 176 -14.47 -7.74 0.70
N GLN A 177 -14.84 -7.15 1.84
CA GLN A 177 -15.65 -7.84 2.84
C GLN A 177 -17.05 -8.15 2.30
N TRP A 178 -17.70 -7.19 1.65
CA TRP A 178 -19.04 -7.34 1.12
C TRP A 178 -19.09 -8.39 0.02
N TYR A 179 -18.19 -8.30 -0.96
CA TYR A 179 -18.21 -9.18 -2.13
C TYR A 179 -17.85 -10.62 -1.74
N THR A 180 -16.89 -10.80 -0.82
CA THR A 180 -16.56 -12.14 -0.32
C THR A 180 -17.74 -12.75 0.44
N ASN A 181 -18.39 -11.99 1.33
CA ASN A 181 -19.56 -12.48 2.05
C ASN A 181 -20.76 -12.73 1.11
N LYS A 182 -20.98 -11.92 0.08
CA LYS A 182 -22.02 -12.14 -0.93
C LYS A 182 -21.88 -13.51 -1.61
N ASN A 183 -20.65 -13.98 -1.83
CA ASN A 183 -20.38 -15.22 -2.54
C ASN A 183 -20.18 -16.44 -1.62
N GLU A 184 -19.70 -16.25 -0.38
CA GLU A 184 -19.29 -17.37 0.47
C GLU A 184 -19.92 -17.45 1.86
N TYR A 185 -20.63 -16.41 2.31
CA TYR A 185 -21.21 -16.45 3.64
C TYR A 185 -22.40 -17.41 3.68
N ASN A 186 -22.25 -18.49 4.45
CA ASN A 186 -23.35 -19.39 4.77
C ASN A 186 -24.02 -18.95 6.07
N THR A 187 -25.28 -18.50 5.99
CA THR A 187 -26.04 -18.06 7.17
C THR A 187 -26.29 -19.17 8.19
N ALA A 188 -26.25 -20.45 7.77
CA ALA A 188 -26.31 -21.60 8.67
C ALA A 188 -24.98 -21.89 9.38
N ASP A 189 -23.87 -21.31 8.92
CA ASP A 189 -22.54 -21.43 9.52
C ASP A 189 -21.89 -20.04 9.70
N PRO A 190 -22.20 -19.33 10.80
CA PRO A 190 -21.67 -17.99 11.07
C PRO A 190 -20.15 -17.86 11.01
N ALA A 191 -19.40 -18.95 11.23
CA ALA A 191 -17.94 -18.95 11.16
C ALA A 191 -17.41 -18.71 9.73
N THR A 192 -18.25 -18.92 8.71
CA THR A 192 -17.91 -18.60 7.31
C THR A 192 -17.99 -17.11 7.00
N ARG A 193 -18.54 -16.28 7.88
CA ARG A 193 -18.62 -14.82 7.65
C ARG A 193 -17.23 -14.21 7.73
N VAL A 194 -16.82 -13.48 6.70
CA VAL A 194 -15.66 -12.59 6.75
C VAL A 194 -16.00 -11.38 7.61
N VAL A 195 -15.40 -11.31 8.80
CA VAL A 195 -15.71 -10.30 9.82
C VAL A 195 -14.90 -9.02 9.69
N ALA A 196 -13.76 -9.08 9.00
CA ALA A 196 -12.95 -7.92 8.66
C ALA A 196 -12.20 -8.14 7.34
N SER A 197 -11.80 -7.05 6.71
CA SER A 197 -10.94 -7.09 5.51
C SER A 197 -9.85 -6.02 5.57
N ILE A 198 -8.78 -6.24 4.81
CA ILE A 198 -7.58 -5.39 4.85
C ILE A 198 -7.05 -5.21 3.42
N ILE A 199 -6.75 -3.96 3.05
CA ILE A 199 -6.04 -3.60 1.80
C ILE A 199 -4.93 -2.60 2.11
N SER A 200 -3.77 -2.71 1.44
CA SER A 200 -2.67 -1.74 1.61
C SER A 200 -2.83 -0.55 0.66
N ASN A 201 -2.46 0.63 1.12
CA ASN A 201 -2.40 1.83 0.28
C ASN A 201 -1.56 1.63 -0.98
N GLY A 202 -0.49 0.83 -0.91
CA GLY A 202 0.34 0.51 -2.07
C GLY A 202 -0.43 -0.14 -3.24
N VAL A 203 -1.60 -0.74 -3.00
CA VAL A 203 -2.43 -1.38 -4.04
C VAL A 203 -3.42 -0.39 -4.67
N ILE A 204 -3.74 0.72 -3.98
CA ILE A 204 -4.66 1.76 -4.45
C ILE A 204 -3.86 2.79 -5.25
N ARG A 205 -4.13 2.94 -6.55
CA ARG A 205 -3.22 3.63 -7.48
C ARG A 205 -3.71 4.96 -8.01
N ASP A 206 -5.01 5.23 -7.97
CA ASP A 206 -5.59 6.48 -8.45
C ASP A 206 -6.89 6.84 -7.70
N PRO A 207 -7.19 8.13 -7.42
CA PRO A 207 -8.47 8.52 -6.84
C PRO A 207 -9.62 8.38 -7.84
N ILE A 208 -10.84 8.16 -7.36
CA ILE A 208 -12.04 8.30 -8.19
C ILE A 208 -12.57 9.72 -7.98
N VAL A 209 -12.23 10.60 -8.92
CA VAL A 209 -12.62 12.02 -8.87
C VAL A 209 -14.05 12.21 -9.36
N LYS A 210 -14.80 13.11 -8.74
CA LYS A 210 -16.13 13.54 -9.19
C LYS A 210 -16.08 14.10 -10.62
N GLY A 211 -15.04 14.87 -10.92
CA GLY A 211 -14.96 15.61 -12.18
C GLY A 211 -16.15 16.56 -12.38
N LYS A 212 -16.52 16.79 -13.64
CA LYS A 212 -17.62 17.70 -14.00
C LYS A 212 -18.99 17.05 -13.91
N THR A 213 -19.08 15.75 -14.19
CA THR A 213 -20.35 15.02 -14.29
C THR A 213 -20.71 14.23 -13.04
N GLY A 214 -19.74 13.88 -12.20
CA GLY A 214 -19.96 12.93 -11.10
C GLY A 214 -19.99 11.47 -11.55
N GLN A 215 -20.01 11.20 -12.86
CA GLN A 215 -20.13 9.85 -13.40
C GLN A 215 -18.86 9.04 -13.19
N ILE A 216 -19.04 7.79 -12.79
CA ILE A 216 -17.97 6.81 -12.58
C ILE A 216 -18.06 5.76 -13.68
N ALA A 217 -17.05 5.72 -14.54
CA ALA A 217 -16.91 4.68 -15.56
C ALA A 217 -16.14 3.45 -15.03
N VAL A 218 -16.27 2.33 -15.72
CA VAL A 218 -15.47 1.11 -15.46
C VAL A 218 -13.97 1.40 -15.40
N CYS A 219 -13.44 2.19 -16.35
CA CYS A 219 -12.02 2.56 -16.34
C CYS A 219 -11.62 3.38 -15.10
N ASP A 220 -12.55 4.11 -14.48
CA ASP A 220 -12.29 4.90 -13.27
C ASP A 220 -12.10 4.03 -12.03
N VAL A 221 -12.91 2.99 -11.92
CA VAL A 221 -12.75 2.00 -10.85
C VAL A 221 -11.51 1.15 -11.08
N PHE A 222 -11.26 0.76 -12.34
CA PHE A 222 -10.09 -0.05 -12.66
C PHE A 222 -8.78 0.68 -12.40
N ARG A 223 -8.65 1.97 -12.77
CA ARG A 223 -7.43 2.75 -12.48
C ARG A 223 -7.16 2.91 -10.98
N ALA A 224 -8.20 2.87 -10.14
CA ALA A 224 -8.04 2.90 -8.69
C ALA A 224 -7.41 1.61 -8.14
N ILE A 225 -7.75 0.44 -8.70
CA ILE A 225 -7.24 -0.88 -8.28
C ILE A 225 -6.82 -1.73 -9.51
N PRO A 226 -5.73 -1.36 -10.21
CA PRO A 226 -5.35 -1.97 -11.47
C PRO A 226 -4.38 -3.16 -11.31
N LEU A 227 -3.89 -3.40 -10.09
CA LEU A 227 -2.75 -4.27 -9.87
C LEU A 227 -3.13 -5.74 -9.77
N GLY A 228 -2.14 -6.56 -10.11
CA GLY A 228 -2.15 -7.99 -9.85
C GLY A 228 -2.52 -8.84 -11.05
N ILE A 229 -2.18 -10.10 -10.92
CA ILE A 229 -2.42 -11.15 -11.90
C ILE A 229 -3.00 -12.32 -11.10
N GLY A 230 -3.99 -12.97 -11.70
CA GLY A 230 -4.58 -14.21 -11.19
C GLY A 230 -3.65 -15.39 -11.28
N PHE A 231 -4.09 -16.50 -10.69
CA PHE A 231 -3.45 -17.79 -10.87
C PHE A 231 -4.40 -18.80 -11.53
N ASP A 232 -5.52 -18.30 -12.08
CA ASP A 232 -6.27 -19.03 -13.07
C ASP A 232 -5.39 -19.34 -14.30
N LYS A 233 -5.81 -20.31 -15.12
CA LYS A 233 -5.00 -20.77 -16.27
C LYS A 233 -4.68 -19.68 -17.29
N ALA A 234 -5.49 -18.63 -17.32
CA ALA A 234 -5.34 -17.52 -18.25
C ALA A 234 -4.58 -16.34 -17.63
N GLU A 235 -4.08 -16.48 -16.39
CA GLU A 235 -3.40 -15.44 -15.63
C GLU A 235 -4.18 -14.11 -15.70
N THR A 236 -5.50 -14.17 -15.48
CA THR A 236 -6.34 -13.00 -15.75
C THR A 236 -6.08 -11.86 -14.77
N MET A 237 -6.23 -10.64 -15.27
CA MET A 237 -5.93 -9.40 -14.55
C MET A 237 -6.62 -9.26 -13.18
N GLY A 238 -5.89 -8.62 -12.25
CA GLY A 238 -6.32 -8.33 -10.89
C GLY A 238 -5.83 -9.34 -9.87
N TYR A 239 -5.47 -8.86 -8.68
CA TYR A 239 -5.23 -9.77 -7.56
C TYR A 239 -6.51 -10.55 -7.21
N PRO A 240 -6.40 -11.87 -6.98
CA PRO A 240 -7.49 -12.63 -6.42
C PRO A 240 -7.68 -12.26 -4.95
N LEU A 241 -8.94 -12.23 -4.54
CA LEU A 241 -9.32 -12.18 -3.14
C LEU A 241 -9.06 -13.55 -2.50
N ILE A 242 -8.54 -13.52 -1.28
CA ILE A 242 -8.38 -14.69 -0.45
C ILE A 242 -9.11 -14.51 0.88
N THR A 243 -9.39 -15.62 1.55
CA THR A 243 -9.80 -15.58 2.96
C THR A 243 -8.93 -16.48 3.80
N ILE A 244 -8.55 -16.00 4.97
CA ILE A 244 -7.75 -16.75 5.94
C ILE A 244 -8.42 -16.67 7.30
N TYR A 245 -8.12 -17.62 8.17
CA TYR A 245 -8.50 -17.58 9.56
C TYR A 245 -7.29 -17.16 10.41
N ILE A 246 -7.52 -16.27 11.38
CA ILE A 246 -6.53 -15.85 12.36
C ILE A 246 -7.17 -15.75 13.75
N TYR A 247 -6.37 -15.87 14.80
CA TYR A 247 -6.84 -15.61 16.16
C TYR A 247 -6.96 -14.10 16.43
N PRO A 248 -7.79 -13.67 17.40
CA PRO A 248 -7.94 -12.27 17.79
C PRO A 248 -6.62 -11.59 18.18
N ALA A 249 -5.70 -12.31 18.82
CA ALA A 249 -4.35 -11.82 19.14
C ALA A 249 -3.51 -11.55 17.88
N GLU A 250 -3.69 -12.34 16.81
CA GLU A 250 -3.01 -12.11 15.53
C GLU A 250 -3.63 -10.94 14.75
N LEU A 251 -4.95 -10.71 14.88
CA LEU A 251 -5.57 -9.49 14.37
C LEU A 251 -4.96 -8.25 15.03
N LYS A 252 -4.72 -8.29 16.36
CA LYS A 252 -3.98 -7.20 17.03
C LYS A 252 -2.62 -7.00 16.38
N LYS A 253 -1.83 -8.06 16.15
CA LYS A 253 -0.51 -7.95 15.50
C LYS A 253 -0.61 -7.31 14.11
N ALA A 254 -1.63 -7.65 13.31
CA ALA A 254 -1.86 -7.04 12.01
C ALA A 254 -2.09 -5.53 12.12
N LEU A 255 -2.85 -5.10 13.13
CA LEU A 255 -3.09 -3.67 13.39
C LEU A 255 -1.84 -2.97 13.98
N GLU A 256 -0.97 -3.68 14.70
CA GLU A 256 0.32 -3.13 15.17
C GLU A 256 1.28 -2.81 14.02
N VAL A 257 1.20 -3.52 12.89
CA VAL A 257 1.96 -3.16 11.68
C VAL A 257 1.58 -1.74 11.24
N LEU A 258 0.28 -1.43 11.26
CA LEU A 258 -0.28 -0.13 10.89
C LEU A 258 0.19 1.00 11.82
N THR A 259 0.35 0.72 13.11
CA THR A 259 0.75 1.72 14.09
C THR A 259 2.28 1.85 14.24
N SER A 260 3.03 0.83 13.86
CA SER A 260 4.47 0.71 14.15
C SER A 260 5.36 0.74 12.92
N ILE A 261 4.95 0.10 11.81
CA ILE A 261 5.76 -0.01 10.59
C ILE A 261 5.49 1.14 9.63
N TYR A 262 4.23 1.52 9.42
CA TYR A 262 3.87 2.67 8.57
C TYR A 262 4.68 3.95 8.90
N PRO A 263 4.83 4.37 10.17
CA PRO A 263 5.62 5.57 10.50
C PRO A 263 7.11 5.45 10.15
N LEU A 264 7.63 4.23 10.03
CA LEU A 264 9.04 3.95 9.71
C LEU A 264 9.29 3.74 8.21
N LYS A 265 8.31 3.20 7.48
CA LYS A 265 8.46 2.74 6.09
C LYS A 265 7.71 3.58 5.06
N GLY A 266 6.78 4.44 5.49
CA GLY A 266 6.03 5.33 4.59
C GLY A 266 4.61 4.86 4.29
N SER A 267 3.89 5.68 3.53
CA SER A 267 2.44 5.57 3.33
C SER A 267 1.93 4.34 2.61
N ASP A 268 2.77 3.67 1.81
CA ASP A 268 2.37 2.49 1.05
C ASP A 268 2.04 1.30 1.96
N TYR A 269 2.59 1.31 3.17
CA TYR A 269 2.37 0.31 4.22
C TYR A 269 1.18 0.62 5.13
N PHE A 270 0.49 1.75 4.91
CA PHE A 270 -0.74 2.03 5.63
C PHE A 270 -1.82 1.06 5.15
N LEU A 271 -2.50 0.41 6.09
CA LEU A 271 -3.58 -0.52 5.81
C LEU A 271 -4.94 0.16 5.98
N GLN A 272 -5.80 0.02 4.99
CA GLN A 272 -7.21 0.38 5.07
C GLN A 272 -7.99 -0.88 5.49
N VAL A 273 -9.01 -0.70 6.33
CA VAL A 273 -9.67 -1.84 7.00
C VAL A 273 -11.19 -1.71 6.91
N SER A 274 -11.89 -2.85 6.85
CA SER A 274 -13.34 -2.96 7.04
C SER A 274 -13.66 -3.92 8.19
N GLY A 275 -14.84 -3.77 8.78
CA GLY A 275 -15.33 -4.67 9.83
C GLY A 275 -14.67 -4.49 11.19
N VAL A 276 -13.69 -3.59 11.29
CA VAL A 276 -12.90 -3.33 12.50
C VAL A 276 -12.73 -1.83 12.74
N LYS A 277 -12.83 -1.43 14.01
CA LYS A 277 -12.38 -0.14 14.54
C LYS A 277 -11.31 -0.41 15.57
N PHE A 278 -10.29 0.43 15.63
CA PHE A 278 -9.26 0.28 16.66
C PHE A 278 -8.76 1.64 17.15
N THR A 279 -8.34 1.64 18.41
CA THR A 279 -7.74 2.78 19.07
C THR A 279 -6.30 2.46 19.43
N TYR A 280 -5.40 3.40 19.23
CA TYR A 280 -4.00 3.25 19.61
C TYR A 280 -3.41 4.52 20.23
N ASN A 281 -2.39 4.31 21.06
CA ASN A 281 -1.61 5.39 21.64
C ASN A 281 -0.21 5.40 21.01
N PRO A 282 0.16 6.42 20.21
CA PRO A 282 1.44 6.47 19.51
C PRO A 282 2.65 6.54 20.46
N TYR A 283 2.45 6.92 21.72
CA TYR A 283 3.51 6.99 22.73
C TYR A 283 3.76 5.66 23.45
N ARG A 284 2.97 4.61 23.18
CA ARG A 284 3.27 3.25 23.67
C ARG A 284 4.44 2.64 22.91
N MET A 285 5.00 1.59 23.52
CA MET A 285 6.07 0.80 22.93
C MET A 285 5.72 0.38 21.51
N ILE A 286 6.70 0.48 20.61
CA ILE A 286 6.56 -0.03 19.25
C ILE A 286 6.18 -1.51 19.30
N PHE A 287 5.32 -1.94 18.39
CA PHE A 287 4.69 -3.27 18.35
C PHE A 287 3.64 -3.53 19.44
N ASP A 288 3.35 -2.57 20.31
CA ASP A 288 2.31 -2.69 21.34
C ASP A 288 1.58 -1.36 21.60
N ARG A 289 1.09 -0.73 20.53
CA ARG A 289 0.40 0.56 20.56
C ARG A 289 -1.12 0.44 20.62
N ILE A 290 -1.68 -0.67 20.12
CA ILE A 290 -3.13 -0.91 20.09
C ILE A 290 -3.65 -1.05 21.52
N THR A 291 -4.66 -0.25 21.86
CA THR A 291 -5.29 -0.23 23.20
C THR A 291 -6.69 -0.81 23.21
N GLU A 292 -7.35 -0.85 22.05
CA GLU A 292 -8.71 -1.36 21.89
C GLU A 292 -8.96 -1.76 20.44
N ILE A 293 -9.74 -2.83 20.24
CA ILE A 293 -10.20 -3.32 18.94
C ILE A 293 -11.68 -3.59 19.11
N GLU A 294 -12.49 -3.15 18.15
CA GLU A 294 -13.91 -3.43 18.06
C GLU A 294 -14.21 -4.06 16.71
N LEU A 295 -15.03 -5.11 16.69
CA LEU A 295 -15.52 -5.74 15.46
C LEU A 295 -16.99 -5.41 15.26
N GLY A 296 -17.38 -5.18 14.00
CA GLY A 296 -18.76 -4.88 13.67
C GLY A 296 -18.93 -4.12 12.37
N ASP A 297 -20.12 -3.58 12.18
CA ASP A 297 -20.49 -2.81 11.01
C ASP A 297 -21.49 -1.70 11.37
N ASP A 298 -21.71 -0.76 10.46
CA ASP A 298 -22.58 0.40 10.70
C ASP A 298 -24.05 0.01 10.97
N LYS A 299 -24.46 -1.20 10.57
CA LYS A 299 -25.83 -1.70 10.71
C LYS A 299 -26.07 -2.35 12.07
N ASN A 300 -25.12 -3.17 12.52
CA ASN A 300 -25.23 -4.00 13.73
C ASN A 300 -24.48 -3.40 14.93
N GLY A 301 -23.71 -2.33 14.71
CA GLY A 301 -22.86 -1.72 15.71
C GLY A 301 -21.52 -2.45 15.86
N TYR A 302 -20.64 -1.84 16.65
CA TYR A 302 -19.31 -2.35 16.96
C TYR A 302 -19.27 -2.87 18.40
N GLN A 303 -18.58 -3.99 18.60
CA GLN A 303 -18.42 -4.66 19.88
C GLN A 303 -16.93 -4.84 20.19
N ILE A 304 -16.54 -4.57 21.44
CA ILE A 304 -15.16 -4.74 21.88
C ILE A 304 -14.74 -6.20 21.70
N LEU A 305 -13.62 -6.41 21.01
CA LEU A 305 -13.01 -7.71 20.80
C LEU A 305 -12.11 -8.06 21.99
N ASP A 306 -12.28 -9.27 22.54
CA ASP A 306 -11.26 -9.89 23.37
C ASP A 306 -10.13 -10.43 22.48
N TYR A 307 -9.02 -9.72 22.43
CA TYR A 307 -7.82 -10.11 21.69
C TYR A 307 -6.74 -10.76 22.58
N SER A 308 -7.13 -11.33 23.72
CA SER A 308 -6.22 -12.12 24.56
C SER A 308 -5.65 -13.33 23.80
N GLU A 309 -4.40 -13.70 24.09
CA GLU A 309 -3.75 -14.89 23.51
C GLU A 309 -4.50 -16.19 23.85
N SER A 310 -5.31 -16.18 24.92
CA SER A 310 -6.16 -17.30 25.32
C SER A 310 -7.45 -17.42 24.52
N ASN A 311 -7.83 -16.44 23.70
CA ASN A 311 -9.07 -16.48 22.94
C ASN A 311 -8.93 -17.41 21.70
N PRO A 312 -9.60 -18.57 21.67
CA PRO A 312 -9.45 -19.55 20.60
C PRO A 312 -10.38 -19.28 19.40
N ASN A 313 -11.18 -18.21 19.44
CA ASN A 313 -12.20 -17.98 18.41
C ASN A 313 -11.57 -17.44 17.13
N LEU A 314 -11.47 -18.31 16.12
CA LEU A 314 -10.96 -17.92 14.80
C LEU A 314 -11.84 -16.85 14.15
N LEU A 315 -11.18 -15.83 13.62
CA LEU A 315 -11.77 -14.76 12.83
C LEU A 315 -11.44 -15.01 11.36
N ARG A 316 -12.45 -15.03 10.49
CA ARG A 316 -12.24 -15.09 9.05
C ARG A 316 -12.01 -13.68 8.50
N ILE A 317 -10.87 -13.49 7.84
CA ILE A 317 -10.41 -12.20 7.31
C ILE A 317 -10.29 -12.28 5.80
N GLY A 318 -10.74 -11.24 5.10
CA GLY A 318 -10.61 -11.09 3.65
C GLY A 318 -9.47 -10.13 3.28
N ALA A 319 -8.73 -10.43 2.22
CA ALA A 319 -7.72 -9.54 1.67
C ALA A 319 -7.49 -9.88 0.20
N ASP A 320 -6.84 -9.00 -0.55
CA ASP A 320 -6.16 -9.42 -1.76
C ASP A 320 -4.93 -10.31 -1.41
N ILE A 321 -4.51 -11.15 -2.36
CA ILE A 321 -3.39 -12.06 -2.10
C ILE A 321 -2.05 -11.33 -1.86
N TYR A 322 -1.83 -10.16 -2.48
CA TYR A 322 -0.59 -9.41 -2.33
C TYR A 322 -0.40 -8.99 -0.88
N ASN A 323 -1.43 -8.44 -0.26
CA ASN A 323 -1.49 -8.11 1.16
C ASN A 323 -1.17 -9.31 2.05
N ALA A 324 -1.75 -10.48 1.75
CA ALA A 324 -1.50 -11.66 2.54
C ALA A 324 -0.07 -12.21 2.40
N THR A 325 0.57 -12.05 1.23
CA THR A 325 1.99 -12.41 1.08
C THR A 325 2.91 -11.54 1.91
N PHE A 326 2.50 -10.31 2.21
CA PHE A 326 3.27 -9.40 3.04
C PHE A 326 3.39 -9.89 4.50
N LEU A 327 2.45 -10.72 4.97
CA LEU A 327 2.52 -11.35 6.30
C LEU A 327 3.82 -12.14 6.51
N LYS A 328 4.34 -12.78 5.45
CA LYS A 328 5.60 -13.54 5.52
C LYS A 328 6.82 -12.64 5.71
N VAL A 329 6.78 -11.41 5.20
CA VAL A 329 7.90 -10.45 5.25
C VAL A 329 7.85 -9.60 6.53
N ILE A 330 6.66 -9.41 7.12
CA ILE A 330 6.47 -8.65 8.37
C ILE A 330 7.29 -9.23 9.52
N GLY A 331 7.45 -10.55 9.59
CA GLY A 331 8.25 -11.21 10.62
C GLY A 331 9.68 -10.69 10.66
N ASP A 332 10.37 -10.69 9.52
CA ASP A 332 11.75 -10.23 9.41
C ASP A 332 11.89 -8.75 9.78
N PHE A 333 10.92 -7.90 9.39
CA PHE A 333 10.92 -6.48 9.75
C PHE A 333 10.66 -6.20 11.23
N THR A 334 10.08 -7.17 11.95
CA THR A 334 9.62 -6.99 13.33
C THR A 334 10.37 -7.88 14.31
N TYR A 335 11.48 -8.50 13.87
CA TYR A 335 12.22 -9.49 14.68
C TYR A 335 11.29 -10.61 15.19
N HIS A 336 10.33 -11.01 14.35
CA HIS A 336 9.29 -12.02 14.62
C HIS A 336 8.30 -11.65 15.74
N VAL A 337 8.28 -10.41 16.23
CA VAL A 337 7.34 -9.95 17.27
C VAL A 337 5.90 -9.91 16.75
N LEU A 338 5.71 -9.57 15.47
CA LEU A 338 4.40 -9.43 14.84
C LEU A 338 4.08 -10.58 13.87
N ASP A 339 4.64 -11.77 14.08
CA ASP A 339 4.33 -12.94 13.25
C ASP A 339 2.83 -13.28 13.31
N ILE A 340 2.25 -13.41 12.11
CA ILE A 340 0.85 -13.79 11.87
C ILE A 340 0.89 -15.04 11.01
N ILE A 341 0.25 -16.11 11.48
CA ILE A 341 0.22 -17.38 10.76
C ILE A 341 -1.18 -17.54 10.14
N PRO A 342 -1.33 -17.47 8.81
CA PRO A 342 -2.59 -17.79 8.14
C PRO A 342 -3.05 -19.20 8.47
N LYS A 343 -4.35 -19.39 8.75
CA LYS A 343 -4.92 -20.70 9.08
C LYS A 343 -6.13 -21.05 8.20
N ASP A 344 -6.41 -22.34 8.14
CA ASP A 344 -7.69 -22.86 7.67
C ASP A 344 -8.78 -22.71 8.75
N ARG A 345 -10.01 -23.13 8.43
CA ARG A 345 -11.17 -23.05 9.33
C ARG A 345 -11.04 -23.88 10.62
N HIS A 346 -10.09 -24.83 10.66
CA HIS A 346 -9.84 -25.70 11.80
C HIS A 346 -8.65 -25.20 12.64
N GLY A 347 -8.04 -24.08 12.26
CA GLY A 347 -6.90 -23.50 12.95
C GLY A 347 -5.54 -24.09 12.53
N ASN A 348 -5.51 -24.92 11.47
CA ASN A 348 -4.25 -25.47 10.97
C ASN A 348 -3.52 -24.40 10.14
N PRO A 349 -2.20 -24.22 10.33
CA PRO A 349 -1.40 -23.31 9.52
C PRO A 349 -1.47 -23.59 8.02
N VAL A 350 -1.56 -22.54 7.21
CA VAL A 350 -1.56 -22.60 5.75
C VAL A 350 -0.31 -21.93 5.19
N SER A 351 0.53 -22.70 4.50
CA SER A 351 1.77 -22.22 3.90
C SER A 351 1.59 -21.67 2.47
N ASP A 352 0.71 -22.30 1.69
CA ASP A 352 0.37 -21.89 0.32
C ASP A 352 -0.93 -21.08 0.28
N LEU A 353 -0.79 -19.75 0.30
CA LEU A 353 -1.90 -18.80 0.24
C LEU A 353 -2.70 -18.88 -1.07
N LYS A 354 -2.15 -19.47 -2.14
CA LYS A 354 -2.89 -19.69 -3.39
C LYS A 354 -4.07 -20.64 -3.19
N THR A 355 -4.01 -21.53 -2.20
CA THR A 355 -5.12 -22.43 -1.88
C THR A 355 -6.28 -21.72 -1.15
N MET A 356 -6.07 -20.49 -0.67
CA MET A 356 -7.04 -19.72 0.13
C MET A 356 -7.86 -18.74 -0.72
N ARG A 357 -7.72 -18.80 -2.05
CA ARG A 357 -8.49 -17.97 -2.99
C ARG A 357 -9.98 -18.23 -2.85
N VAL A 358 -10.75 -17.15 -2.94
CA VAL A 358 -12.20 -17.23 -2.93
C VAL A 358 -12.68 -17.71 -4.30
N ASP A 359 -13.56 -18.70 -4.28
CA ASP A 359 -14.16 -19.30 -5.47
C ASP A 359 -15.57 -18.72 -5.69
N SER A 360 -15.82 -18.17 -6.88
CA SER A 360 -17.12 -17.59 -7.24
C SER A 360 -18.13 -18.63 -7.67
N ASP A 361 -17.70 -19.82 -8.09
CA ASP A 361 -18.61 -20.88 -8.49
C ASP A 361 -18.07 -22.27 -8.18
N LYS A 362 -18.47 -22.78 -7.02
CA LYS A 362 -18.08 -24.12 -6.53
C LYS A 362 -18.66 -25.27 -7.36
N ALA A 363 -19.59 -25.00 -8.27
CA ALA A 363 -20.13 -26.01 -9.17
C ALA A 363 -19.22 -26.26 -10.38
N GLU A 364 -18.38 -25.29 -10.75
CA GLU A 364 -17.41 -25.44 -11.82
C GLU A 364 -16.12 -26.14 -11.34
N SER A 365 -15.41 -26.77 -12.27
CA SER A 365 -14.11 -27.37 -11.95
C SER A 365 -13.02 -26.30 -11.91
N GLY A 366 -12.25 -26.27 -10.82
CA GLY A 366 -11.16 -25.31 -10.62
C GLY A 366 -11.52 -24.29 -9.54
N ILE A 367 -10.87 -23.13 -9.58
CA ILE A 367 -11.22 -21.99 -8.73
C ILE A 367 -11.52 -20.83 -9.65
N GLN A 368 -12.75 -20.33 -9.60
CA GLN A 368 -13.20 -19.15 -10.33
C GLN A 368 -12.88 -17.93 -9.45
N GLU A 369 -11.65 -17.43 -9.57
CA GLU A 369 -11.11 -16.40 -8.68
C GLU A 369 -12.00 -15.14 -8.63
N LEU A 370 -12.43 -14.76 -7.42
CA LEU A 370 -12.96 -13.41 -7.20
C LEU A 370 -11.82 -12.41 -7.34
N LYS A 371 -11.95 -11.47 -8.28
CA LYS A 371 -10.96 -10.41 -8.50
C LYS A 371 -11.30 -9.17 -7.70
N GLU A 372 -10.28 -8.53 -7.15
CA GLU A 372 -10.42 -7.32 -6.35
C GLU A 372 -11.06 -6.15 -7.13
N TRP A 373 -10.59 -5.86 -8.35
CA TRP A 373 -11.16 -4.78 -9.18
C TRP A 373 -12.66 -5.00 -9.46
N HIS A 374 -13.07 -6.25 -9.68
CA HIS A 374 -14.45 -6.60 -9.94
C HIS A 374 -15.30 -6.49 -8.67
N ALA A 375 -14.74 -6.85 -7.51
CA ALA A 375 -15.39 -6.66 -6.21
C ALA A 375 -15.75 -5.18 -5.95
N VAL A 376 -14.85 -4.25 -6.27
CA VAL A 376 -15.11 -2.81 -6.14
C VAL A 376 -16.24 -2.37 -7.08
N MET A 377 -16.22 -2.82 -8.34
CA MET A 377 -17.27 -2.49 -9.31
C MET A 377 -18.64 -3.01 -8.88
N GLU A 378 -18.72 -4.28 -8.46
CA GLU A 378 -19.96 -4.89 -7.98
C GLU A 378 -20.47 -4.24 -6.70
N TYR A 379 -19.56 -3.79 -5.82
CA TYR A 379 -19.93 -3.07 -4.61
C TYR A 379 -20.52 -1.70 -4.94
N ILE A 380 -19.88 -0.94 -5.83
CA ILE A 380 -20.37 0.36 -6.29
C ILE A 380 -21.74 0.22 -6.98
N LYS A 381 -21.89 -0.79 -7.84
CA LYS A 381 -23.17 -1.11 -8.51
C LYS A 381 -24.28 -1.53 -7.54
N SER A 382 -23.93 -1.95 -6.33
CA SER A 382 -24.90 -2.39 -5.32
C SER A 382 -25.51 -1.25 -4.51
N PHE A 383 -24.99 -0.03 -4.66
CA PHE A 383 -25.54 1.12 -3.94
C PHE A 383 -26.93 1.49 -4.44
N PRO A 384 -27.76 2.12 -3.59
CA PRO A 384 -29.05 2.65 -4.02
C PRO A 384 -28.87 3.76 -5.06
N ASP A 385 -29.78 3.78 -6.04
CA ASP A 385 -30.10 4.97 -6.81
C ASP A 385 -30.98 5.87 -5.92
N THR A 386 -30.46 7.05 -5.57
CA THR A 386 -31.05 8.00 -4.62
C THR A 386 -31.68 9.22 -5.29
N ASP A 387 -31.45 9.43 -6.58
CA ASP A 387 -32.01 10.54 -7.36
C ASP A 387 -32.94 10.09 -8.51
N GLY A 388 -33.03 8.78 -8.77
CA GLY A 388 -33.96 8.15 -9.69
C GLY A 388 -33.52 8.18 -11.15
N ASP A 389 -32.25 8.43 -11.43
CA ASP A 389 -31.72 8.52 -12.80
C ASP A 389 -31.33 7.16 -13.42
N GLY A 390 -31.46 6.07 -12.65
CA GLY A 390 -31.10 4.71 -13.04
C GLY A 390 -29.66 4.32 -12.76
N LEU A 391 -28.86 5.18 -12.10
CA LEU A 391 -27.49 4.91 -11.68
C LEU A 391 -27.36 4.86 -10.15
N PRO A 392 -26.57 3.92 -9.60
CA PRO A 392 -26.23 3.92 -8.18
C PRO A 392 -25.46 5.18 -7.77
N ASN A 393 -25.77 5.75 -6.60
CA ASN A 393 -24.98 6.87 -6.05
C ASN A 393 -24.06 6.40 -4.92
N VAL A 394 -22.80 6.84 -4.94
CA VAL A 394 -21.85 6.59 -3.84
C VAL A 394 -22.40 7.22 -2.54
N PRO A 395 -22.62 6.44 -1.47
CA PRO A 395 -23.23 6.94 -0.24
C PRO A 395 -22.40 8.02 0.46
N ASP A 396 -23.08 9.00 1.05
CA ASP A 396 -22.47 10.13 1.77
C ASP A 396 -21.55 9.72 2.93
N LYS A 397 -21.68 8.50 3.46
CA LYS A 397 -20.75 7.99 4.48
C LYS A 397 -19.29 7.97 3.98
N TYR A 398 -19.07 7.78 2.67
CA TYR A 398 -17.74 7.83 2.05
C TYR A 398 -17.29 9.24 1.69
N ARG A 399 -18.02 10.30 2.08
CA ARG A 399 -17.56 11.68 1.86
C ARG A 399 -16.29 11.98 2.65
N ASN A 400 -16.14 11.36 3.83
CA ASN A 400 -15.00 11.53 4.72
C ASN A 400 -14.46 10.17 5.18
N LYS A 401 -13.44 10.18 6.03
CA LYS A 401 -13.00 8.97 6.73
C LYS A 401 -14.09 8.47 7.68
N LEU A 402 -14.14 7.15 7.89
CA LEU A 402 -15.14 6.48 8.73
C LEU A 402 -14.73 6.39 10.21
N GLY A 403 -13.48 6.76 10.52
CA GLY A 403 -12.96 6.77 11.88
C GLY A 403 -12.66 5.36 12.39
N ARG A 404 -12.14 4.50 11.50
CA ARG A 404 -11.73 3.13 11.84
C ARG A 404 -10.38 3.06 12.53
N ASN A 405 -9.56 4.09 12.34
CA ASN A 405 -8.27 4.25 13.00
C ASN A 405 -8.28 5.49 13.91
N VAL A 406 -8.32 5.27 15.24
CA VAL A 406 -8.46 6.36 16.23
C VAL A 406 -7.17 6.54 17.04
N ILE A 407 -6.59 7.73 16.96
CA ILE A 407 -5.40 8.12 17.73
C ILE A 407 -5.82 8.65 19.10
N GLN A 408 -5.33 8.04 20.18
CA GLN A 408 -5.46 8.55 21.55
C GLN A 408 -4.09 8.75 22.20
N ALA A 409 -3.40 9.82 21.81
CA ALA A 409 -2.09 10.19 22.35
C ALA A 409 -2.18 10.58 23.84
N SER A 410 -1.41 9.89 24.69
CA SER A 410 -1.39 10.18 26.13
C SER A 410 -0.13 9.63 26.81
N LEU A 411 0.51 10.45 27.64
CA LEU A 411 1.62 10.05 28.52
C LEU A 411 1.19 9.54 29.89
N ASN A 412 -0.12 9.49 30.18
CA ASN A 412 -0.64 8.92 31.43
C ASN A 412 -0.13 7.46 31.61
N PRO A 413 0.52 7.12 32.75
CA PRO A 413 1.14 5.81 32.94
C PRO A 413 0.18 4.63 32.78
N TYR A 414 -1.05 4.73 33.27
CA TYR A 414 -2.06 3.70 33.07
C TYR A 414 -2.36 3.51 31.57
N LYS A 415 -2.52 4.58 30.79
CA LYS A 415 -2.74 4.49 29.33
C LYS A 415 -1.51 4.01 28.55
N LEU A 416 -0.31 4.09 29.11
CA LEU A 416 0.90 3.53 28.51
C LEU A 416 1.02 2.02 28.74
N LEU A 417 0.55 1.53 29.90
CA LEU A 417 0.68 0.13 30.32
C LEU A 417 -0.61 -0.71 30.15
N LYS A 418 -1.76 -0.07 29.93
CA LYS A 418 -3.07 -0.74 29.80
C LYS A 418 -3.01 -1.80 28.70
N ARG A 419 -3.34 -3.05 29.08
CA ARG A 419 -3.34 -4.22 28.20
C ARG A 419 -1.99 -4.42 27.47
N GLY A 420 -0.89 -4.07 28.14
CA GLY A 420 0.46 -4.33 27.66
C GLY A 420 0.73 -5.83 27.48
N THR A 421 1.29 -6.18 26.32
CA THR A 421 1.87 -7.49 26.03
C THR A 421 3.24 -7.63 26.70
N TYR A 422 3.89 -8.78 26.52
CA TYR A 422 5.24 -9.01 27.01
C TYR A 422 6.25 -7.94 26.53
N VAL A 423 6.03 -7.33 25.35
CA VAL A 423 6.89 -6.25 24.81
C VAL A 423 6.87 -5.03 25.73
N THR A 424 5.68 -4.57 26.11
CA THR A 424 5.52 -3.44 27.04
C THR A 424 6.13 -3.78 28.41
N TRP A 425 5.85 -4.97 28.94
CA TRP A 425 6.33 -5.34 30.28
C TRP A 425 7.83 -5.59 30.35
N LEU A 426 8.45 -6.12 29.29
CA LEU A 426 9.90 -6.29 29.20
C LEU A 426 10.59 -4.93 29.13
N ALA A 427 10.10 -4.01 28.30
CA ALA A 427 10.63 -2.65 28.22
C ALA A 427 10.46 -1.89 29.55
N PHE A 428 9.30 -2.01 30.18
CA PHE A 428 9.03 -1.38 31.48
C PHE A 428 9.94 -1.96 32.59
N SER A 429 10.14 -3.28 32.61
CA SER A 429 11.03 -3.93 33.58
C SER A 429 12.49 -3.51 33.37
N ALA A 430 12.95 -3.43 32.12
CA ALA A 430 14.30 -2.94 31.79
C ALA A 430 14.49 -1.48 32.22
N LEU A 431 13.49 -0.63 32.02
CA LEU A 431 13.50 0.76 32.50
C LEU A 431 13.61 0.83 34.03
N LEU A 432 12.82 0.04 34.76
CA LEU A 432 12.88 -0.03 36.22
C LEU A 432 14.26 -0.51 36.72
N LEU A 433 14.83 -1.53 36.08
CA LEU A 433 16.18 -2.02 36.40
C LEU A 433 17.25 -0.95 36.12
N GLY A 434 17.13 -0.20 35.01
CA GLY A 434 18.02 0.91 34.70
C GLY A 434 17.96 2.03 35.73
N ILE A 435 16.75 2.41 36.16
CA ILE A 435 16.55 3.41 37.23
C ILE A 435 17.15 2.90 38.55
N LEU A 436 16.92 1.63 38.91
CA LEU A 436 17.49 1.03 40.11
C LEU A 436 19.03 1.01 40.05
N PHE A 437 19.61 0.71 38.90
CA PHE A 437 21.05 0.76 38.68
C PHE A 437 21.62 2.17 38.87
N ILE A 438 20.96 3.19 38.29
CA ILE A 438 21.37 4.59 38.46
C ILE A 438 21.28 5.02 39.93
N LEU A 439 20.19 4.67 40.63
CA LEU A 439 20.00 5.00 42.04
C LEU A 439 21.04 4.32 42.95
N THR A 440 21.35 3.04 42.69
CA THR A 440 22.35 2.28 43.46
C THR A 440 23.78 2.75 43.18
N ALA A 441 24.12 3.04 41.92
CA ALA A 441 25.40 3.63 41.54
C ALA A 441 25.56 5.03 42.17
N GLY A 442 24.54 5.88 42.09
CA GLY A 442 24.52 7.20 42.72
C GLY A 442 24.69 7.11 44.24
N TRP A 443 23.99 6.19 44.89
CA TRP A 443 24.15 5.94 46.33
C TRP A 443 25.57 5.49 46.69
N PHE A 444 26.18 4.61 45.89
CA PHE A 444 27.56 4.15 46.12
C PHE A 444 28.57 5.28 45.94
N ILE A 445 28.39 6.15 44.94
CA ILE A 445 29.22 7.34 44.71
C ILE A 445 29.07 8.31 45.90
N ILE A 446 27.85 8.62 46.34
CA ILE A 446 27.59 9.48 47.50
C ILE A 446 28.24 8.90 48.76
N ARG A 447 28.12 7.59 49.00
CA ARG A 447 28.78 6.92 50.14
C ARG A 447 30.31 6.96 50.06
N LYS A 448 30.89 6.90 48.85
CA LYS A 448 32.34 6.98 48.66
C LYS A 448 32.86 8.40 48.87
N ILE A 449 32.12 9.41 48.41
CA ILE A 449 32.44 10.83 48.65
C ILE A 449 32.32 11.16 50.13
N ALA A 450 31.28 10.67 50.83
CA ALA A 450 31.10 10.93 52.26
C ALA A 450 32.11 10.23 53.19
N LYS A 451 32.99 9.38 52.65
CA LYS A 451 34.07 8.68 53.39
C LYS A 451 35.46 9.30 53.17
N HIS A 452 35.57 10.32 52.31
CA HIS A 452 36.74 11.19 52.17
C HIS A 452 36.38 12.58 52.73
#